data_AF-A0A444UPF9-F1
#
_entry.id   AF-A0A444UPF9-F1
#
_cell.length_a   1.000
_cell.length_b   1.000
_cell.length_c   1.000
_cell.angle_alpha   90.00
_cell.angle_beta   90.00
_cell.angle_gamma   90.00
#
_symmetry.space_group_name_H-M   'P 1'
#
loop_
_entity.id
_entity.type
_entity.pdbx_description
1 polymer ?
#
loop_
_entity_poly.entity_id
_entity_poly.type
_entity_poly.pdbx_seq_one_letter_code
_entity_poly.pdbx_strand_id
1 'polypeptide(L)'
;MAELMAGFGVFTHALVRGIAASLPKEALRMNSAEVDLARAQREQEIYVRVLKHNLGLQVIELPADDSLPDCAFVEDAAVVCGDIALITRPGAPSRRKEVIDRCI
;
A
#
# COMPACT_ATOMS: atom_id res chain seq x y z
N MET A 1 -20.93 -12.72 19.16
CA MET A 1 -21.35 -12.10 17.88
C MET A 1 -21.53 -10.59 18.00
N ALA A 2 -22.23 -10.06 19.01
CA ALA A 2 -22.38 -8.60 19.21
C ALA A 2 -21.04 -7.87 19.50
N GLU A 3 -20.12 -8.48 20.26
CA GLU A 3 -18.79 -7.89 20.53
C GLU A 3 -17.89 -7.84 19.29
N LEU A 4 -18.07 -8.76 18.32
CA LEU A 4 -17.30 -8.76 17.07
C LEU A 4 -17.70 -7.59 16.15
N MET A 5 -18.91 -7.04 16.32
CA MET A 5 -19.42 -5.92 15.51
C MET A 5 -19.09 -4.55 16.11
N ALA A 6 -18.79 -4.46 17.40
CA ALA A 6 -18.54 -3.19 18.09
C ALA A 6 -17.21 -2.51 17.71
N GLY A 7 -16.32 -3.20 16.99
CA GLY A 7 -15.01 -2.69 16.54
C GLY A 7 -14.76 -2.83 15.04
N PHE A 8 -15.78 -3.12 14.23
CA PHE A 8 -15.57 -3.28 12.79
C PHE A 8 -15.11 -1.96 12.15
N GLY A 9 -13.99 -2.00 11.43
CA GLY A 9 -13.40 -0.81 10.80
C GLY A 9 -12.61 0.08 11.75
N VAL A 10 -12.38 -0.33 13.01
CA VAL A 10 -11.49 0.37 13.94
C VAL A 10 -10.07 -0.16 13.75
N PHE A 11 -9.16 0.75 13.40
CA PHE A 11 -7.75 0.46 13.19
C PHE A 11 -6.89 1.41 14.01
N THR A 12 -5.68 0.98 14.37
CA THR A 12 -4.71 1.80 15.10
C THR A 12 -3.50 2.16 14.24
N HIS A 13 -3.22 1.36 13.21
CA HIS A 13 -2.06 1.49 12.35
C HIS A 13 -2.47 1.41 10.88
N ALA A 14 -1.67 2.03 10.03
CA ALA A 14 -1.71 1.80 8.59
C ALA A 14 -0.28 1.62 8.07
N LEU A 15 -0.11 0.76 7.08
CA LEU A 15 1.14 0.58 6.35
C LEU A 15 0.93 1.13 4.95
N VAL A 16 1.88 1.95 4.49
CA VAL A 16 1.88 2.54 3.15
C VAL A 16 3.28 2.45 2.58
N ARG A 17 3.40 2.60 1.27
CA ARG A 17 4.68 2.58 0.57
C ARG A 17 4.74 3.65 -0.50
N GLY A 18 5.89 4.33 -0.61
CA GLY A 18 6.06 5.43 -1.56
C GLY A 18 5.82 5.04 -3.02
N ILE A 19 5.37 6.02 -3.83
CA ILE A 19 5.26 5.86 -5.29
C ILE A 19 6.65 5.75 -5.93
N ALA A 20 6.91 4.63 -6.61
CA ALA A 20 8.11 4.43 -7.43
C ALA A 20 8.12 5.35 -8.66
N ALA A 21 9.30 5.83 -9.06
CA ALA A 21 9.48 6.64 -10.26
C ALA A 21 9.20 5.85 -11.56
N SER A 22 9.32 4.52 -11.50
CA SER A 22 8.99 3.61 -12.59
C SER A 22 7.48 3.39 -12.78
N LEU A 23 6.64 3.73 -11.78
CA LEU A 23 5.18 3.51 -11.82
C LEU A 23 4.52 4.02 -13.11
N PRO A 24 4.73 5.27 -13.58
CA PRO A 24 4.01 5.79 -14.74
C PRO A 24 4.22 4.99 -16.02
N LYS A 25 5.38 4.34 -16.17
CA LYS A 25 5.77 3.62 -17.39
C LYS A 25 5.61 2.11 -17.28
N GLU A 26 5.84 1.54 -16.11
CA GLU A 26 6.06 0.10 -15.96
C GLU A 26 5.02 -0.61 -15.10
N ALA A 27 4.24 0.14 -14.30
CA ALA A 27 3.19 -0.45 -13.46
C ALA A 27 2.09 -1.12 -14.29
N LEU A 28 1.64 -2.27 -13.80
CA LEU A 28 0.59 -3.07 -14.43
C LEU A 28 -0.73 -2.29 -14.46
N ARG A 29 -1.38 -2.25 -15.63
CA ARG A 29 -2.64 -1.52 -15.82
C ARG A 29 -3.49 -2.13 -16.91
N MET A 30 -4.81 -1.96 -16.78
CA MET A 30 -5.76 -2.40 -17.81
C MET A 30 -5.99 -1.35 -18.91
N ASN A 31 -5.64 -0.09 -18.65
CA ASN A 31 -5.81 1.02 -19.60
C ASN A 31 -4.50 1.78 -19.83
N SER A 32 -4.43 2.51 -20.94
CA SER A 32 -3.22 3.24 -21.35
C SER A 32 -3.22 4.70 -20.90
N ALA A 33 -3.90 5.04 -19.81
CA ALA A 33 -3.91 6.42 -19.33
C ALA A 33 -2.50 6.85 -18.88
N GLU A 34 -2.11 8.05 -19.29
CA GLU A 34 -0.87 8.65 -18.81
C GLU A 34 -1.00 9.02 -17.33
N VAL A 35 0.07 8.78 -16.58
CA VAL A 35 0.14 9.07 -15.14
C VAL A 35 1.15 10.20 -14.94
N ASP A 36 0.69 11.32 -14.39
CA ASP A 36 1.55 12.38 -13.88
C ASP A 36 2.13 11.92 -12.53
N LEU A 37 3.42 11.59 -12.52
CA LEU A 37 4.14 11.12 -11.33
C LEU A 37 4.08 12.12 -10.19
N ALA A 38 4.31 13.40 -10.48
CA ALA A 38 4.35 14.44 -9.45
C ALA A 38 2.96 14.64 -8.86
N ARG A 39 1.92 14.52 -9.67
CA ARG A 39 0.53 14.51 -9.18
C ARG A 39 0.23 13.29 -8.32
N ALA A 40 0.61 12.09 -8.76
CA ALA A 40 0.40 10.86 -7.99
C ALA A 40 1.10 10.91 -6.61
N GLN A 41 2.32 11.44 -6.55
CA GLN A 41 3.05 11.65 -5.30
C GLN A 41 2.31 12.64 -4.38
N ARG A 42 1.83 13.77 -4.90
CA ARG A 42 1.02 14.72 -4.12
C ARG A 42 -0.29 14.11 -3.63
N GLU A 43 -0.97 13.32 -4.44
CA GLU A 43 -2.19 12.61 -4.06
C GLU A 43 -1.92 11.60 -2.94
N GLN A 44 -0.81 10.86 -3.02
CA GLN A 44 -0.37 9.96 -1.95
C GLN A 44 -0.03 10.71 -0.65
N GLU A 45 0.67 11.85 -0.74
CA GLU A 45 0.98 12.67 0.44
C GLU A 45 -0.30 13.14 1.15
N ILE A 46 -1.32 13.53 0.39
CA ILE A 46 -2.64 13.91 0.94
C ILE A 46 -3.31 12.70 1.60
N TYR A 47 -3.28 11.54 0.95
CA TYR A 47 -3.82 10.29 1.51
C TYR A 47 -3.15 9.92 2.84
N VAL A 48 -1.82 9.91 2.90
CA VAL A 48 -1.05 9.62 4.13
C VAL A 48 -1.33 10.66 5.21
N ARG A 49 -1.46 11.94 4.83
CA ARG A 49 -1.81 13.01 5.78
C ARG A 49 -3.17 12.78 6.42
N VAL A 50 -4.17 12.35 5.64
CA VAL A 50 -5.51 12.03 6.18
C VAL A 50 -5.42 10.88 7.17
N LEU A 51 -4.69 9.80 6.84
CA LEU A 51 -4.49 8.67 7.77
C LEU A 51 -3.85 9.11 9.08
N LYS A 52 -2.78 9.91 9.01
CA LYS A 52 -2.04 10.37 10.20
C LYS A 52 -2.81 11.39 11.03
N HIS A 53 -3.30 12.46 10.40
CA HIS A 53 -3.73 13.66 11.11
C HIS A 53 -5.24 13.75 11.29
N ASN A 54 -6.02 13.27 10.31
CA ASN A 54 -7.48 13.35 10.39
C ASN A 54 -8.06 12.12 11.10
N LEU A 55 -7.44 10.95 10.92
CA LEU A 55 -7.88 9.70 11.53
C LEU A 55 -7.03 9.29 12.75
N GLY A 56 -5.87 9.91 12.96
CA GLY A 56 -5.02 9.64 14.12
C GLY A 56 -4.32 8.28 14.10
N LEU A 57 -4.18 7.65 12.93
CA LEU A 57 -3.52 6.34 12.81
C LEU A 57 -2.01 6.49 12.90
N GLN A 58 -1.36 5.50 13.49
CA GLN A 58 0.08 5.36 13.41
C GLN A 58 0.48 4.80 12.05
N VAL A 59 1.04 5.64 11.18
CA VAL A 59 1.38 5.24 9.81
C VAL A 59 2.84 4.83 9.69
N ILE A 60 3.07 3.62 9.19
CA ILE A 60 4.37 3.08 8.82
C ILE A 60 4.56 3.33 7.32
N GLU A 61 5.55 4.15 6.98
CA GLU A 61 5.87 4.48 5.59
C GLU A 61 7.12 3.75 5.12
N LEU A 62 6.94 2.89 4.13
CA LEU A 62 8.03 2.18 3.48
C LEU A 62 8.57 3.00 2.31
N PRO A 63 9.89 2.95 2.04
CA PRO A 63 10.46 3.62 0.88
C PRO A 63 9.92 3.01 -0.42
N ALA A 64 9.82 3.86 -1.44
CA ALA A 64 9.61 3.40 -2.81
C ALA A 64 10.78 2.52 -3.26
N ASP A 65 10.50 1.60 -4.19
CA ASP A 65 11.51 0.79 -4.85
C ASP A 65 11.27 0.83 -6.36
N ASP A 66 12.17 1.49 -7.09
CA ASP A 66 12.03 1.67 -8.53
C ASP A 66 12.10 0.34 -9.30
N SER A 67 12.62 -0.74 -8.70
CA SER A 67 12.58 -2.09 -9.28
C SER A 67 11.21 -2.76 -9.16
N LEU A 68 10.28 -2.16 -8.40
CA LEU A 68 8.93 -2.64 -8.14
C LEU A 68 7.92 -1.51 -8.45
N PRO A 69 7.55 -1.30 -9.73
CA PRO A 69 6.70 -0.19 -10.15
C PRO A 69 5.33 -0.13 -9.44
N ASP A 70 4.82 -1.29 -9.00
CA ASP A 70 3.53 -1.45 -8.32
C ASP A 70 3.64 -1.44 -6.78
N CYS A 71 4.82 -1.15 -6.20
CA CYS A 71 5.07 -1.34 -4.77
C CYS A 71 4.20 -0.49 -3.84
N ALA A 72 3.59 0.59 -4.34
CA ALA A 72 2.68 1.42 -3.57
C ALA A 72 1.39 0.67 -3.15
N PHE A 73 1.01 -0.38 -3.88
CA PHE A 73 -0.22 -1.16 -3.66
C PHE A 73 -0.01 -2.29 -2.65
N VAL A 74 0.33 -1.92 -1.41
CA VAL A 74 0.67 -2.86 -0.32
C VAL A 74 -0.47 -3.81 0.07
N GLU A 75 -1.72 -3.52 -0.30
CA GLU A 75 -2.89 -4.34 0.01
C GLU A 75 -2.83 -5.75 -0.63
N ASP A 76 -2.24 -5.87 -1.82
CA ASP A 76 -2.13 -7.16 -2.51
C ASP A 76 -1.10 -8.07 -1.85
N ALA A 77 -0.15 -7.50 -1.09
CA ALA A 77 0.97 -8.19 -0.48
C ALA A 77 0.64 -8.79 0.89
N ALA A 78 -0.35 -8.25 1.61
CA ALA A 78 -0.70 -8.70 2.95
C ALA A 78 -2.20 -8.57 3.26
N VAL A 79 -2.75 -9.59 3.93
CA VAL A 79 -4.09 -9.56 4.51
C VAL A 79 -3.96 -9.64 6.02
N VAL A 80 -4.48 -8.65 6.75
CA VAL A 80 -4.43 -8.61 8.21
C VAL A 80 -5.81 -8.84 8.79
N CYS A 81 -5.93 -9.80 9.70
CA CYS A 81 -7.17 -10.09 10.43
C CYS A 81 -6.87 -10.35 11.90
N GLY A 82 -7.38 -9.49 12.78
CA GLY A 82 -7.03 -9.50 14.20
C GLY A 82 -5.53 -9.25 14.39
N ASP A 83 -4.86 -10.19 15.03
CA ASP A 83 -3.42 -10.20 15.31
C ASP A 83 -2.59 -11.00 14.29
N ILE A 84 -3.22 -11.48 13.20
CA ILE A 84 -2.57 -12.31 12.19
C ILE A 84 -2.41 -11.54 10.89
N ALA A 85 -1.19 -11.54 10.35
CA ALA A 85 -0.88 -11.07 9.01
C ALA A 85 -0.56 -12.26 8.10
N LEU A 86 -1.37 -12.47 7.07
CA LEU A 86 -1.07 -13.38 5.97
C LEU A 86 -0.28 -12.62 4.90
N ILE A 87 0.98 -12.99 4.74
CA ILE A 87 1.79 -12.53 3.62
C ILE A 87 1.39 -13.33 2.38
N THR A 88 0.91 -12.64 1.37
CA THR A 88 0.39 -13.28 0.17
C THR A 88 1.54 -13.70 -0.75
N ARG A 89 1.18 -14.40 -1.83
CA ARG A 89 2.05 -14.57 -2.99
C ARG A 89 1.37 -13.88 -4.17
N PRO A 90 1.72 -12.62 -4.49
CA PRO A 90 1.08 -11.87 -5.56
C PRO A 90 0.98 -12.65 -6.86
N GLY A 91 -0.19 -12.56 -7.51
CA GLY A 91 -0.48 -13.28 -8.75
C GLY A 91 0.48 -12.87 -9.87
N ALA A 92 0.71 -11.56 -10.02
CA ALA A 92 1.68 -10.99 -10.93
C ALA A 92 3.12 -11.35 -10.51
N PRO A 93 3.91 -12.05 -11.35
CA PRO A 93 5.28 -12.43 -11.01
C PRO A 93 6.21 -11.26 -10.68
N SER A 94 6.03 -10.11 -11.35
CA SER A 94 6.80 -8.88 -11.10
C SER A 94 6.66 -8.38 -9.66
N ARG A 95 5.50 -8.61 -9.05
CA ARG A 95 5.15 -8.12 -7.71
C ARG A 95 5.58 -9.05 -6.57
N ARG A 96 6.05 -10.27 -6.87
CA ARG A 96 6.41 -11.25 -5.83
C ARG A 96 7.59 -10.85 -4.95
N LYS A 97 8.45 -9.95 -5.41
CA LYS A 97 9.57 -9.44 -4.61
C LYS A 97 9.14 -8.45 -3.53
N GLU A 98 7.93 -7.87 -3.63
CA GLU A 98 7.37 -6.96 -2.62
C GLU A 98 7.31 -7.61 -1.23
N VAL A 99 7.22 -8.94 -1.16
CA VAL A 99 7.11 -9.71 0.09
C VAL A 99 8.36 -10.49 0.50
N ILE A 100 9.42 -10.49 -0.32
CA ILE A 100 10.60 -11.36 -0.12
C ILE A 100 11.83 -10.54 0.31
N ASP A 101 12.05 -9.39 -0.31
CA ASP A 101 13.19 -8.55 0.00
C ASP A 101 12.82 -7.53 1.07
N ARG A 102 13.09 -7.81 2.36
CA ARG A 102 13.14 -6.87 3.52
C ARG A 102 12.22 -5.62 3.48
N CYS A 103 11.02 -5.72 2.91
CA CYS A 103 10.15 -4.57 2.64
C CYS A 103 8.93 -4.51 3.56
N ILE A 104 8.65 -5.54 4.35
CA ILE A 104 7.53 -5.60 5.29
C ILE A 104 8.02 -6.13 6.64
#